data_AF-A0A2M3ZKF0-F1
#
_entry.id   AF-A0A2M3ZKF0-F1
#
_cell.length_a   1.000
_cell.length_b   1.000
_cell.length_c   1.000
_cell.angle_alpha   90.00
_cell.angle_beta   90.00
_cell.angle_gamma   90.00
#
_symmetry.space_group_name_H-M   'P 1'
#
loop_
_entity.id
_entity.type
_entity.pdbx_description
1 polymer ?
#
loop_
_entity_poly.entity_id
_entity_poly.type
_entity_poly.pdbx_seq_one_letter_code
_entity_poly.pdbx_strand_id
1 'polypeptide(L)'
;MNARRRRSFDELCKNVTTCTNPMGLKCEHRLCKTCCRSKCYREDLDCPGHKIRIKSRRDKAKALTLAEQQQQQQLSSENGTQPTE
;
A
#
# COMPACT_ATOMS: atom_id res chain seq x y z
N MET A 1 -0.09 -10.60 36.78
CA MET A 1 0.50 -11.57 35.84
C MET A 1 -0.47 -11.77 34.68
N ASN A 2 -0.14 -11.29 33.47
CA ASN A 2 -0.71 -11.78 32.21
C ASN A 2 0.07 -11.15 31.03
N ALA A 3 1.38 -11.36 31.05
CA ALA A 3 2.24 -11.09 29.91
C ALA A 3 2.07 -12.23 28.89
N ARG A 4 0.86 -12.38 28.33
CA ARG A 4 0.74 -13.01 27.01
C ARG A 4 1.36 -12.02 26.04
N ARG A 5 2.70 -11.94 26.01
CA ARG A 5 3.44 -11.38 24.88
C ARG A 5 2.92 -12.18 23.70
N ARG A 6 1.95 -11.62 22.97
CA ARG A 6 1.56 -12.17 21.68
C ARG A 6 2.88 -12.20 20.94
N ARG A 7 3.49 -13.38 20.80
CA ARG A 7 4.65 -13.53 19.93
C ARG A 7 4.17 -12.93 18.63
N SER A 8 4.77 -11.82 18.25
CA SER A 8 4.43 -11.13 17.04
C SER A 8 4.62 -12.19 15.96
N PHE A 9 3.55 -12.72 15.38
CA PHE A 9 3.67 -13.69 14.29
C PHE A 9 4.51 -13.07 13.15
N ASP A 10 4.58 -11.74 13.09
CA ASP A 10 5.48 -10.97 12.23
C ASP A 10 6.98 -11.26 12.50
N GLU A 11 7.38 -11.50 13.75
CA GLU A 11 8.77 -11.75 14.14
C GLU A 11 9.23 -13.18 13.81
N LEU A 12 8.29 -14.14 13.80
CA LEU A 12 8.57 -15.52 13.40
C LEU A 12 8.46 -15.71 11.87
N CYS A 13 7.85 -14.75 11.16
CA CYS A 13 7.70 -14.82 9.72
C CYS A 13 9.01 -14.51 9.01
N LYS A 14 9.75 -15.55 8.60
CA LYS A 14 10.97 -15.39 7.81
C LYS A 14 10.75 -14.93 6.36
N ASN A 15 9.50 -14.70 5.93
CA ASN A 15 9.16 -14.33 4.53
C ASN A 15 9.78 -15.27 3.46
N VAL A 16 9.98 -16.54 3.80
CA VAL A 16 10.53 -17.59 2.93
C VAL A 16 9.41 -18.48 2.38
N THR A 17 9.70 -19.25 1.34
CA THR A 17 8.78 -20.19 0.68
C THR A 17 8.12 -21.17 1.67
N THR A 18 8.83 -21.56 2.73
CA THR A 18 8.34 -22.42 3.82
C THR A 18 8.00 -21.61 5.08
N CYS A 19 7.10 -20.64 4.94
CA CYS A 19 6.61 -19.90 6.09
C CYS A 19 5.82 -20.82 7.03
N THR A 20 6.20 -20.88 8.31
CA THR A 20 5.53 -21.70 9.34
C THR A 20 4.32 -21.01 9.97
N ASN A 21 4.05 -19.74 9.61
CA ASN A 21 2.87 -19.05 10.10
C ASN A 21 1.60 -19.61 9.46
N PRO A 22 0.50 -19.71 10.24
CA PRO A 22 -0.76 -20.18 9.71
C PRO A 22 -1.24 -19.28 8.57
N MET A 23 -1.73 -19.93 7.51
CA MET A 23 -2.30 -19.26 6.35
C MET A 23 -3.65 -18.63 6.73
N GLY A 24 -3.89 -17.41 6.26
CA GLY A 24 -5.20 -16.78 6.46
C GLY A 24 -6.26 -17.49 5.63
N LEU A 25 -7.32 -18.02 6.24
CA LEU A 25 -8.40 -18.71 5.53
C LEU A 25 -9.11 -17.82 4.49
N LYS A 26 -9.18 -16.51 4.77
CA LYS A 26 -9.77 -15.51 3.87
C LYS A 26 -8.76 -14.91 2.89
N CYS A 27 -7.49 -15.30 2.98
CA CYS A 27 -6.43 -14.79 2.12
C CYS A 27 -6.49 -15.50 0.76
N GLU A 28 -6.75 -14.75 -0.31
CA GLU A 28 -6.78 -15.27 -1.68
C GLU A 28 -5.44 -15.91 -2.08
N HIS A 29 -4.34 -15.39 -1.55
CA HIS A 29 -3.01 -15.91 -1.82
C HIS A 29 -2.61 -17.09 -0.92
N ARG A 30 -3.47 -17.50 0.03
CA ARG A 30 -3.18 -18.56 1.03
C ARG A 30 -1.83 -18.38 1.73
N LEU A 31 -1.42 -17.14 1.97
CA LEU A 31 -0.21 -16.79 2.71
C LEU A 31 -0.57 -16.36 4.14
N CYS A 32 0.42 -16.30 5.03
CA CYS A 32 0.27 -15.57 6.28
C CYS A 32 0.19 -14.04 6.02
N LYS A 33 -0.18 -13.24 7.02
CA LYS A 33 -0.33 -11.78 6.85
C LYS A 33 0.94 -11.10 6.33
N THR A 34 2.12 -11.45 6.85
CA THR A 34 3.40 -10.81 6.50
C THR A 34 3.84 -11.19 5.09
N CYS A 35 3.84 -12.48 4.74
CA CYS A 35 4.13 -12.94 3.39
C CYS A 35 3.14 -12.38 2.37
N CYS A 36 1.85 -12.34 2.72
CA CYS A 36 0.82 -11.73 1.90
C CYS A 36 1.10 -10.25 1.66
N ARG A 37 1.49 -9.49 2.69
CA ARG A 37 1.85 -8.07 2.55
C ARG A 37 3.04 -7.87 1.62
N SER A 38 4.10 -8.67 1.78
CA SER A 38 5.28 -8.61 0.92
C SER A 38 4.93 -8.91 -0.55
N LYS A 39 4.10 -9.94 -0.78
CA LYS A 39 3.61 -10.28 -2.12
C LYS A 39 2.78 -9.13 -2.72
N CYS A 40 1.76 -8.67 -2.00
CA CYS A 40 0.91 -7.55 -2.43
C CYS A 40 1.72 -6.27 -2.69
N TYR A 41 2.80 -6.05 -1.94
CA TYR A 41 3.66 -4.88 -2.15
C TYR A 41 4.50 -4.96 -3.42
N ARG A 42 5.03 -6.14 -3.75
CA ARG A 42 5.85 -6.39 -4.94
C ARG A 42 5.03 -6.43 -6.22
N GLU A 43 3.84 -7.03 -6.15
CA GLU A 43 2.98 -7.29 -7.31
C GLU A 43 1.88 -6.24 -7.50
N ASP A 44 1.83 -5.19 -6.67
CA ASP A 44 0.76 -4.18 -6.69
C ASP A 44 -0.64 -4.80 -6.61
N LEU A 45 -0.83 -5.67 -5.61
CA LEU A 45 -2.09 -6.35 -5.37
C LEU A 45 -2.76 -5.89 -4.07
N ASP A 46 -4.06 -6.11 -4.02
CA ASP A 46 -4.86 -5.95 -2.83
C ASP A 46 -5.26 -7.34 -2.31
N CYS A 47 -5.35 -7.50 -1.00
CA CYS A 47 -5.84 -8.72 -0.37
C CYS A 47 -7.00 -8.38 0.58
N PRO A 48 -8.26 -8.70 0.23
CA PRO A 48 -9.41 -8.42 1.09
C PRO A 48 -9.36 -9.22 2.39
N GLY A 49 -8.82 -10.45 2.35
CA GLY A 49 -8.67 -11.33 3.51
C GLY A 49 -7.86 -10.75 4.65
N HIS A 50 -6.73 -10.10 4.34
CA HIS A 50 -5.86 -9.42 5.31
C HIS A 50 -6.09 -7.92 5.40
N LYS A 51 -7.08 -7.38 4.66
CA LYS A 51 -7.35 -5.93 4.53
C LYS A 51 -6.13 -5.14 4.03
N ILE A 52 -5.33 -5.76 3.17
CA ILE A 52 -4.18 -5.13 2.51
C ILE A 52 -4.69 -4.45 1.25
N ARG A 53 -4.42 -3.16 1.10
CA ARG A 53 -4.84 -2.34 -0.04
C ARG A 53 -3.63 -1.59 -0.60
N ILE A 54 -2.65 -2.29 -1.19
CA ILE A 54 -1.45 -1.64 -1.75
C ILE A 54 -1.79 -0.92 -3.05
N LYS A 55 -2.41 -1.63 -4.00
CA LYS A 55 -2.73 -1.09 -5.33
C LYS A 55 -3.59 0.15 -5.22
N SER A 56 -4.74 0.00 -4.55
CA SER A 56 -5.69 1.11 -4.34
C SER A 56 -5.05 2.34 -3.68
N ARG A 57 -4.11 2.14 -2.73
CA ARG A 57 -3.41 3.25 -2.08
C ARG A 57 -2.36 3.89 -2.98
N ARG A 58 -1.62 3.09 -3.75
CA ARG A 58 -0.60 3.58 -4.68
C ARG A 58 -1.23 4.36 -5.82
N ASP A 59 -2.34 3.88 -6.37
CA ASP A 59 -3.09 4.57 -7.43
C ASP A 59 -3.66 5.89 -6.93
N LYS A 60 -4.24 5.91 -5.73
CA LYS A 60 -4.71 7.17 -5.11
C LYS A 60 -3.57 8.17 -4.90
N ALA A 61 -2.40 7.72 -4.45
CA ALA A 61 -1.25 8.61 -4.27
C ALA A 61 -0.78 9.21 -5.60
N LYS A 62 -0.68 8.40 -6.66
CA LYS A 62 -0.33 8.86 -8.01
C LYS A 62 -1.34 9.89 -8.54
N ALA A 63 -2.63 9.64 -8.34
CA ALA A 63 -3.69 10.54 -8.79
C ALA A 63 -3.62 11.92 -8.09
N LEU A 64 -3.34 11.93 -6.78
CA LEU A 64 -3.18 13.18 -6.03
C LEU A 64 -1.99 14.00 -6.53
N THR A 65 -0.82 13.36 -6.68
CA THR A 65 0.38 14.04 -7.18
C THR A 65 0.18 14.60 -8.60
N LEU A 66 -0.51 13.86 -9.47
CA LEU A 66 -0.81 14.34 -10.82
C LEU A 66 -1.77 15.56 -10.80
N ALA A 67 -2.80 15.52 -9.96
CA ALA A 67 -3.74 16.63 -9.83
C ALA A 67 -3.07 17.91 -9.31
N GLU A 68 -2.15 17.78 -8.33
CA GLU A 68 -1.36 18.90 -7.81
C GLU A 68 -0.47 19.53 -8.90
N GLN A 69 0.18 18.71 -9.72
CA GLN A 69 1.01 19.20 -10.84
C GLN A 69 0.17 19.92 -11.90
N GLN A 70 -1.02 19.42 -12.22
CA GLN A 70 -1.93 20.05 -13.18
C GLN A 70 -2.43 21.42 -12.66
N GLN A 71 -2.76 21.53 -11.38
CA GLN A 71 -3.15 22.81 -10.78
C GLN A 71 -2.01 23.84 -10.82
N GLN A 72 -0.77 23.44 -10.50
CA GLN A 72 0.37 24.35 -10.57
C GLN A 72 0.65 24.84 -12.00
N GLN A 73 0.53 23.95 -12.99
CA GLN A 73 0.70 24.33 -14.40
C GLN A 73 -0.38 25.33 -14.87
N GLN A 74 -1.65 25.11 -14.49
CA GLN A 74 -2.75 26.03 -14.82
C GLN A 74 -2.53 27.42 -14.21
N LEU A 75 -2.23 27.48 -12.91
CA LEU A 75 -1.94 28.73 -12.19
C LEU A 75 -0.75 29.50 -12.81
N SER A 76 0.28 28.79 -13.26
CA SER A 76 1.45 29.42 -13.91
C SER A 76 1.16 29.93 -15.33
N SER A 77 0.19 29.34 -16.04
CA SER A 77 -0.18 29.75 -17.40
C SER A 77 -1.08 30.98 -17.42
N GLU A 78 -1.91 31.17 -16.39
CA GLU A 78 -2.85 32.30 -16.31
C GLU A 78 -2.19 33.63 -15.87
N ASN A 79 -1.05 33.59 -15.19
CA ASN A 79 -0.31 34.81 -14.78
C ASN A 79 0.55 35.44 -15.92
N GLY A 80 0.58 34.86 -17.12
CA GLY A 80 1.46 35.27 -18.23
C GLY A 80 0.89 36.31 -19.20
N THR A 81 -0.36 36.76 -19.03
CA THR A 81 -1.00 37.75 -19.93
C THR A 81 -1.47 38.96 -19.12
N GLN A 82 -0.53 39.87 -18.81
CA GLN A 82 -0.87 41.26 -18.51
C GLN A 82 -0.50 42.10 -19.75
N PRO A 83 -1.46 42.59 -20.55
CA PRO A 83 -1.20 43.68 -21.46
C PRO A 83 -1.11 44.96 -20.63
N THR A 84 0.08 45.53 -20.52
CA THR A 84 0.26 46.90 -20.04
C THR A 84 0.08 47.84 -21.23
N GLU A 85 -1.00 48.62 -21.20
CA GLU A 85 -1.27 49.75 -22.12
C GLU A 85 -0.31 50.93 -21.86
#